data_AF-A0A8H6INB3-F1
#
_entry.id   AF-A0A8H6INB3-F1
#
_cell.length_a   1.000
_cell.length_b   1.000
_cell.length_c   1.000
_cell.angle_alpha   90.00
_cell.angle_beta   90.00
_cell.angle_gamma   90.00
#
_symmetry.space_group_name_H-M   'P 1'
#
loop_
_entity.id
_entity.type
_entity.pdbx_description
1 polymer ?
#
loop_
_entity_poly.entity_id
_entity_poly.type
_entity_poly.pdbx_seq_one_letter_code
_entity_poly.pdbx_strand_id
1 'polypeptide(L)' 'WPKQQHHKGIGLLNLAQTLDGLEGFSLKLFCGILGKSRDEVLVLLAAVRKELKSNAFHALFDIHTVYGQKPLN' A
#
# COMPACT_ATOMS: atom_id res chain seq x y z
N TRP A 1 -10.79 -4.21 -15.85
CA TRP A 1 -9.89 -3.03 -15.82
C TRP A 1 -10.52 -1.86 -16.57
N PRO A 2 -10.40 -0.60 -16.09
CA PRO A 2 -11.18 0.50 -16.64
C PRO A 2 -10.72 0.83 -18.07
N LYS A 3 -11.70 1.01 -18.95
CA LYS A 3 -11.47 1.37 -20.35
C LYS A 3 -10.89 2.80 -20.48
N GLN A 4 -11.17 3.66 -19.50
CA GLN A 4 -10.73 5.05 -19.50
C GLN A 4 -9.31 5.21 -18.98
N GLN A 5 -8.52 6.05 -19.67
CA GLN A 5 -7.10 6.27 -19.36
C GLN A 5 -6.86 6.83 -17.95
N HIS A 6 -7.74 7.72 -17.48
CA HIS A 6 -7.64 8.34 -16.16
C HIS A 6 -7.59 7.31 -15.01
N HIS A 7 -8.55 6.37 -15.00
CA HIS A 7 -8.63 5.35 -13.96
C HIS A 7 -7.48 4.32 -14.04
N LYS A 8 -6.91 4.08 -15.23
CA LYS A 8 -5.67 3.30 -15.35
C LYS A 8 -4.49 3.97 -14.65
N GLY A 9 -4.38 5.29 -14.80
CA GLY A 9 -3.36 6.10 -14.11
C GLY A 9 -3.52 6.05 -12.59
N ILE A 10 -4.75 6.18 -12.08
CA ILE A 10 -5.04 6.03 -10.64
C ILE A 10 -4.66 4.64 -10.14
N GLY A 11 -5.02 3.58 -10.86
CA GLY A 11 -4.66 2.21 -10.49
C GLY A 11 -3.14 1.99 -10.45
N LEU A 12 -2.40 2.59 -11.38
CA LEU A 12 -0.94 2.52 -11.40
C LEU A 12 -0.32 3.31 -10.23
N LEU A 13 -0.83 4.51 -9.95
CA LEU A 13 -0.40 5.30 -8.79
C LEU A 13 -0.64 4.51 -7.50
N ASN A 14 -1.79 3.85 -7.41
CA ASN A 14 -2.14 3.02 -6.27
C ASN A 14 -1.17 1.85 -6.07
N LEU A 15 -0.85 1.14 -7.15
CA LEU A 15 0.15 0.06 -7.09
C LEU A 15 1.52 0.59 -6.65
N ALA A 16 1.96 1.73 -7.20
CA ALA A 16 3.25 2.33 -6.89
C ALA A 16 3.37 2.73 -5.41
N GLN A 17 2.38 3.48 -4.88
CA GLN A 17 2.39 3.90 -3.47
C GLN A 17 2.33 2.72 -2.51
N THR A 18 1.52 1.69 -2.82
CA THR A 18 1.43 0.50 -1.97
C THR A 18 2.76 -0.24 -1.94
N LEU A 19 3.42 -0.43 -3.09
CA LEU A 19 4.70 -1.14 -3.16
C LEU A 19 5.82 -0.42 -2.40
N ASP A 20 5.86 0.91 -2.48
CA ASP A 20 6.87 1.74 -1.81
C ASP A 20 6.66 1.76 -0.28
N GLY A 21 5.40 1.89 0.16
CA GLY A 21 5.04 1.91 1.58
C GLY A 21 4.97 0.54 2.26
N LEU A 22 4.87 -0.56 1.49
CA LEU A 22 4.48 -1.90 1.95
C LEU A 22 5.20 -2.34 3.21
N GLU A 23 6.53 -2.18 3.21
CA GLU A 23 7.37 -2.66 4.30
C GLU A 23 7.22 -1.81 5.56
N GLY A 24 7.16 -0.48 5.42
CA GLY A 24 7.11 0.44 6.54
C GLY A 24 5.87 0.22 7.42
N PHE A 25 4.68 0.19 6.83
CA PHE A 25 3.45 -0.04 7.60
C PHE A 25 3.37 -1.47 8.14
N SER A 26 3.86 -2.46 7.39
CA SER A 26 3.79 -3.86 7.78
C SER A 26 4.71 -4.18 8.96
N LEU A 27 5.98 -3.74 8.92
CA LEU A 27 6.92 -4.00 10.02
C LEU A 27 6.45 -3.36 11.34
N LYS A 28 5.87 -2.16 11.27
CA LYS A 28 5.34 -1.49 12.46
C LYS A 28 4.25 -2.31 13.14
N LEU A 29 3.29 -2.83 12.37
CA LEU A 29 2.19 -3.64 12.88
C LEU A 29 2.66 -5.05 13.27
N PHE A 30 3.24 -5.80 12.33
CA PHE A 30 3.54 -7.21 12.51
C PHE A 30 4.65 -7.46 13.53
N CYS A 31 5.74 -6.68 13.50
CA CYS A 31 6.83 -6.86 14.46
C CYS A 31 6.54 -6.10 15.75
N GLY A 32 6.06 -4.86 15.65
CA GLY A 32 5.90 -3.98 16.81
C GLY A 32 4.67 -4.29 17.68
N ILE A 33 3.59 -4.82 17.10
CA ILE A 33 2.33 -5.09 17.82
C ILE A 33 2.06 -6.58 17.89
N LEU A 34 2.24 -7.31 16.78
CA LEU A 34 1.89 -8.73 16.69
C LEU A 34 3.05 -9.68 17.02
N GLY A 35 4.24 -9.15 17.36
CA GLY A 35 5.39 -9.94 17.82
C GLY A 35 6.00 -10.89 16.79
N LYS A 36 5.76 -10.68 15.48
CA LYS A 36 6.39 -11.49 14.42
C LYS A 36 7.86 -11.14 14.26
N SER A 37 8.66 -12.11 13.83
CA SER A 37 10.05 -11.84 13.47
C SER A 37 10.12 -11.02 12.18
N ARG A 38 11.18 -10.22 12.02
CA ARG A 38 11.40 -9.42 10.82
C ARG A 38 11.47 -10.30 9.57
N ASP A 39 12.19 -11.43 9.64
CA ASP A 39 12.42 -12.30 8.49
C ASP A 39 11.13 -12.96 8.00
N GLU A 40 10.27 -13.44 8.91
CA GLU A 40 8.95 -13.96 8.56
C GLU A 40 8.09 -12.91 7.82
N VAL A 41 8.12 -11.66 8.29
CA VAL A 41 7.38 -10.57 7.65
C VAL A 41 7.97 -10.27 6.27
N LEU A 42 9.29 -10.22 6.12
CA LEU A 42 9.91 -9.96 4.81
C LEU A 42 9.57 -11.03 3.77
N VAL A 43 9.52 -12.31 4.18
CA VAL A 43 9.08 -13.42 3.32
C VAL A 43 7.62 -13.24 2.90
N LEU A 44 6.73 -12.92 3.85
CA LEU A 44 5.32 -12.63 3.56
C LEU A 44 5.20 -11.48 2.56
N LEU A 45 5.92 -10.38 2.77
CA LEU A 45 5.86 -9.22 1.90
C LEU A 45 6.43 -9.49 0.51
N ALA A 46 7.36 -10.45 0.34
CA ALA A 46 7.80 -10.88 -0.98
C ALA A 46 6.65 -11.50 -1.79
N ALA A 47 5.82 -12.35 -1.16
CA ALA A 47 4.64 -12.94 -1.78
C ALA A 47 3.58 -11.86 -2.11
N VAL A 48 3.31 -10.94 -1.18
CA VAL A 48 2.37 -9.83 -1.40
C VAL A 48 2.78 -8.96 -2.59
N ARG A 49 4.08 -8.61 -2.72
CA ARG A 49 4.58 -7.84 -3.87
C ARG A 49 4.36 -8.58 -5.20
N LYS A 50 4.51 -9.91 -5.21
CA LYS A 50 4.26 -10.73 -6.39
C LYS A 50 2.78 -10.71 -6.77
N GLU A 51 1.88 -10.87 -5.81
CA GLU A 51 0.44 -10.84 -6.05
C GLU A 51 -0.05 -9.48 -6.52
N LEU A 52 0.38 -8.38 -5.88
CA LEU A 52 0.02 -7.02 -6.28
C LEU A 52 0.40 -6.71 -7.74
N LYS A 53 1.50 -7.29 -8.24
CA LYS A 53 1.99 -7.12 -9.62
C LYS A 53 1.37 -8.10 -10.62
N SER A 54 0.59 -9.08 -10.17
CA SER A 54 0.05 -10.15 -11.01
C SER A 54 -1.11 -9.70 -11.91
N ASN A 55 -1.72 -8.54 -11.61
CA ASN A 55 -2.99 -8.09 -12.21
C ASN A 55 -4.15 -9.10 -12.09
N ALA A 56 -4.05 -10.07 -11.16
CA ALA A 56 -5.11 -11.06 -10.94
C ALA A 56 -6.36 -10.48 -10.26
N PHE A 57 -6.21 -9.33 -9.59
CA PHE A 57 -7.30 -8.63 -8.90
C PHE A 57 -7.12 -7.11 -9.02
N HIS A 58 -8.18 -6.37 -8.67
CA HIS A 58 -8.16 -4.92 -8.62
C HIS A 58 -8.09 -4.47 -7.16
N ALA A 59 -6.91 -4.10 -6.68
CA ALA A 59 -6.75 -3.49 -5.37
C ALA A 59 -7.38 -2.09 -5.36
N LEU A 60 -8.42 -1.91 -4.55
CA LEU A 60 -9.12 -0.64 -4.35
C LEU A 60 -9.03 -0.29 -2.86
N PHE A 61 -8.82 0.99 -2.57
CA PHE A 61 -8.77 1.52 -1.21
C PHE A 61 -9.64 2.76 -1.11
N ASP A 62 -10.30 2.92 0.03
CA ASP A 62 -10.90 4.19 0.41
C ASP A 62 -9.79 5.08 0.98
N ILE A 63 -9.41 6.11 0.23
CA ILE A 63 -8.40 7.09 0.64
C ILE A 63 -9.14 8.37 1.04
N HIS A 64 -9.01 8.75 2.30
CA HIS A 64 -9.55 10.00 2.83
C HIS A 64 -8.46 11.07 2.85
N THR A 65 -8.64 12.11 2.04
CA THR A 65 -7.75 13.28 2.05
C THR A 65 -8.27 14.29 3.06
N VAL A 66 -7.43 14.65 4.04
CA VAL A 66 -7.71 15.71 5.01
C VAL A 66 -6.71 16.84 4.83
N TYR A 67 -7.18 18.09 4.98
CA TYR A 67 -6.35 19.28 4.87
C TYR A 67 -6.30 19.97 6.23
N GLY A 68 -5.10 20.33 6.67
CA GLY A 68 -4.88 21.10 7.88
C GLY A 68 -4.22 22.44 7.56
N GLN A 69 -4.68 23.52 8.19
CA GLN A 69 -4.06 24.83 8.12
C GLN A 69 -3.36 25.12 9.46
N LYS A 70 -2.08 25.50 9.42
CA LYS A 70 -1.38 25.95 10.61
C LYS A 70 -2.09 27.19 11.18
N PRO A 71 -2.36 27.27 12.50
CA PRO A 71 -2.95 28.46 13.11
C PRO A 71 -2.07 29.70 12.88
N LEU A 72 -2.69 30.84 12.65
CA LEU A 72 -2.03 32.14 12.55
C LEU A 72 -1.80 32.71 13.95
N ASN A 73 -0.83 32.15 14.69
CA ASN A 73 -0.27 32.73 15.91
C ASN A 73 1.26 32.64 15.83
#